data_AF-A0A7G6SEX2-F1
#
_entry.id   AF-A0A7G6SEX2-F1
#
_cell.length_a   1.000
_cell.length_b   1.000
_cell.length_c   1.000
_cell.angle_alpha   90.00
_cell.angle_beta   90.00
_cell.angle_gamma   90.00
#
_symmetry.space_group_name_H-M   'P 1'
#
loop_
_entity.id
_entity.type
_entity.pdbx_description
1 polymer ?
#
loop_
_entity_poly.entity_id
_entity_poly.type
_entity_poly.pdbx_seq_one_letter_code
_entity_poly.pdbx_strand_id
1 'polypeptide(L)'
;MVKKPIILIILGLLLLGGGGALSFVGGPPQANAELTQKCRETLTARAADAATVDQCKEVAFATAMTATDAQSAARAISAANNSEIGSNTVAMFLMGLGLVFVLGGVFLRRKQMKAA
;
A
#
# COMPACT_ATOMS: atom_id res chain seq x y z
N MET A 1 30.08 -3.54 25.22
CA MET A 1 29.24 -2.52 24.53
C MET A 1 28.07 -3.16 23.76
N VAL A 2 27.27 -4.02 24.41
CA VAL A 2 26.26 -4.87 23.74
C VAL A 2 24.92 -4.15 23.48
N LYS A 3 24.69 -2.98 24.11
CA LYS A 3 23.43 -2.24 24.00
C LYS A 3 23.18 -1.68 22.60
N LYS A 4 24.22 -1.16 21.92
CA LYS A 4 24.11 -0.54 20.59
C LYS A 4 23.62 -1.50 19.49
N PRO A 5 24.17 -2.72 19.34
CA PRO A 5 23.66 -3.65 18.33
C PRO A 5 22.27 -4.19 18.65
N ILE A 6 21.88 -4.33 19.93
CA ILE A 6 20.52 -4.73 20.30
C ILE A 6 19.49 -3.66 19.90
N ILE A 7 19.81 -2.38 20.09
CA ILE A 7 18.94 -1.26 19.68
C ILE A 7 18.69 -1.29 18.17
N LEU A 8 19.73 -1.54 17.36
CA LEU A 8 19.59 -1.66 15.90
C LEU A 8 18.65 -2.80 15.50
N ILE A 9 18.76 -3.96 16.16
CA ILE A 9 17.88 -5.10 15.88
C ILE A 9 16.43 -4.77 16.22
N ILE A 10 16.17 -4.18 17.40
CA ILE A 10 14.81 -3.82 17.82
C ILE A 10 14.22 -2.77 16.87
N LEU A 11 14.99 -1.73 16.53
CA LEU A 11 14.54 -0.70 15.59
C LEU A 11 14.26 -1.28 14.21
N GLY A 12 15.11 -2.19 13.73
CA GLY A 12 14.92 -2.87 12.45
C GLY A 12 13.65 -3.74 12.43
N LEU A 13 13.36 -4.45 13.52
CA LEU A 13 12.13 -5.24 13.66
C LEU A 13 10.88 -4.36 13.70
N LEU A 14 10.93 -3.21 14.38
CA LEU A 14 9.83 -2.24 14.39
C LEU A 14 9.56 -1.69 12.99
N LEU A 15 10.61 -1.35 12.23
CA LEU A 15 10.49 -0.86 10.85
C LEU A 15 9.92 -1.92 9.91
N LEU A 16 10.40 -3.17 10.03
CA LEU A 16 9.86 -4.30 9.26
C LEU A 16 8.39 -4.56 9.60
N GLY A 17 8.03 -4.57 10.89
CA GLY A 17 6.65 -4.75 11.32
C GLY A 17 5.73 -3.62 10.84
N GLY A 18 6.18 -2.37 10.96
CA GLY A 18 5.44 -1.20 10.49
C GLY A 18 5.27 -1.15 8.98
N GLY A 19 6.35 -1.38 8.23
CA GLY A 19 6.30 -1.48 6.77
C GLY A 19 5.41 -2.64 6.31
N GLY A 20 5.52 -3.81 6.97
CA GLY A 20 4.64 -4.96 6.80
C GLY A 20 3.17 -4.61 6.94
N ALA A 21 2.79 -4.03 8.08
CA ALA A 21 1.41 -3.64 8.35
C ALA A 21 0.87 -2.67 7.28
N LEU A 22 1.67 -1.68 6.86
CA LEU A 22 1.27 -0.72 5.82
C LEU A 22 1.03 -1.41 4.46
N SER A 23 1.84 -2.40 4.09
CA SER A 23 1.64 -3.18 2.86
C SER A 23 0.33 -3.99 2.86
N PHE A 24 -0.22 -4.34 4.03
CA PHE A 24 -1.49 -5.08 4.12
C PHE A 24 -2.73 -4.17 4.27
N VAL A 25 -2.56 -2.91 4.65
CA VAL A 25 -3.66 -1.96 4.87
C VAL A 25 -3.92 -1.07 3.65
N GLY A 26 -2.95 -0.93 2.73
CA GLY A 26 -3.11 -0.18 1.48
C GLY A 26 -3.90 -0.96 0.42
N GLY A 27 -5.23 -1.00 0.54
CA GLY A 27 -6.12 -1.45 -0.54
C GLY A 27 -6.44 -0.31 -1.53
N PRO A 28 -7.05 -0.63 -2.68
CA PRO A 28 -7.43 0.38 -3.67
C PRO A 28 -8.37 1.42 -3.06
N PRO A 29 -8.25 2.69 -3.45
CA PRO A 29 -9.09 3.75 -2.91
C PRO A 29 -10.56 3.49 -3.26
N GLN A 30 -11.43 3.62 -2.26
CA GLN A 30 -12.85 3.31 -2.41
C GLN A 30 -13.64 4.50 -2.97
N ALA A 31 -14.54 4.19 -3.92
CA ALA A 31 -15.50 5.13 -4.48
C ALA A 31 -16.46 5.64 -3.40
N ASN A 32 -16.90 6.89 -3.54
CA ASN A 32 -17.98 7.40 -2.69
C ASN A 32 -19.31 6.73 -3.09
N ALA A 33 -20.32 6.86 -2.22
CA ALA A 33 -21.61 6.19 -2.42
C ALA A 33 -22.28 6.59 -3.74
N GLU A 34 -22.20 7.86 -4.11
CA GLU A 34 -22.80 8.41 -5.34
C GLU A 34 -22.16 7.82 -6.61
N LEU A 35 -20.82 7.82 -6.70
CA LEU A 35 -20.11 7.26 -7.84
C LEU A 35 -20.31 5.74 -7.95
N THR A 36 -20.36 5.06 -6.78
CA THR A 36 -20.63 3.62 -6.71
C THR A 36 -22.02 3.30 -7.26
N GLN A 37 -23.06 4.04 -6.83
CA GLN A 37 -24.42 3.83 -7.31
C GLN A 37 -24.54 4.07 -8.81
N LYS A 38 -23.99 5.19 -9.30
CA LYS A 38 -24.01 5.52 -10.73
C LYS A 38 -23.31 4.46 -11.59
N CYS A 39 -22.19 3.92 -11.10
CA CYS A 39 -21.48 2.83 -11.76
C CYS A 39 -22.34 1.54 -11.80
N ARG A 40 -22.96 1.18 -10.68
CA ARG A 40 -23.82 -0.01 -10.61
C ARG A 40 -25.03 0.11 -11.53
N GLU A 41 -25.70 1.25 -11.57
CA GLU A 41 -26.80 1.52 -12.50
C GLU A 41 -26.34 1.39 -13.96
N THR A 42 -25.18 1.96 -14.29
CA THR A 42 -24.62 1.91 -15.66
C THR A 42 -24.29 0.47 -16.08
N LEU A 43 -23.74 -0.34 -15.18
CA LEU A 43 -23.34 -1.72 -15.48
C LEU A 43 -24.50 -2.71 -15.45
N THR A 44 -25.45 -2.54 -14.53
CA THR A 44 -26.69 -3.34 -14.52
C THR A 44 -27.52 -3.10 -15.77
N ALA A 45 -27.60 -1.85 -16.25
CA ALA A 45 -28.23 -1.52 -17.52
C ALA A 45 -27.55 -2.21 -18.73
N ARG A 46 -26.27 -2.57 -18.61
CA ARG A 46 -25.51 -3.32 -19.62
C ARG A 46 -25.51 -4.83 -19.39
N ALA A 47 -26.31 -5.33 -18.44
CA ALA A 47 -26.35 -6.73 -18.03
C ALA A 47 -24.98 -7.32 -17.64
N ALA A 48 -24.11 -6.49 -17.04
CA ALA A 48 -22.85 -6.96 -16.49
C ALA A 48 -23.10 -7.95 -15.33
N ASP A 49 -22.20 -8.92 -15.17
CA ASP A 49 -22.28 -9.91 -14.10
C ASP A 49 -22.00 -9.28 -12.72
N ALA A 50 -22.39 -9.99 -11.66
CA ALA A 50 -22.27 -9.51 -10.29
C ALA A 50 -20.83 -9.24 -9.85
N ALA A 51 -19.84 -9.97 -10.37
CA ALA A 51 -18.44 -9.73 -10.02
C ALA A 51 -17.94 -8.41 -10.63
N THR A 52 -18.37 -8.11 -11.86
CA THR A 52 -18.06 -6.83 -12.52
C THR A 52 -18.76 -5.65 -11.83
N VAL A 53 -20.00 -5.83 -11.35
CA VAL A 53 -20.74 -4.81 -10.58
C VAL A 53 -20.08 -4.54 -9.21
N ASP A 54 -19.46 -5.56 -8.59
CA ASP A 54 -18.76 -5.39 -7.31
C ASP A 54 -17.52 -4.48 -7.42
N GLN A 55 -16.88 -4.42 -8.59
CA GLN A 55 -15.74 -3.53 -8.85
C GLN A 55 -16.11 -2.04 -8.80
N CYS A 56 -17.41 -1.67 -8.85
CA CYS A 56 -17.85 -0.28 -8.66
C CYS A 56 -17.49 0.32 -7.29
N LYS A 57 -17.05 -0.49 -6.32
CA LYS A 57 -16.52 0.01 -5.04
C LYS A 57 -15.16 0.68 -5.17
N GLU A 58 -14.43 0.44 -6.26
CA GLU A 58 -13.10 1.02 -6.50
C GLU A 58 -13.23 2.34 -7.27
N VAL A 59 -12.57 3.41 -6.79
CA VAL A 59 -12.63 4.75 -7.41
C VAL A 59 -12.26 4.70 -8.89
N ALA A 60 -11.19 3.97 -9.24
CA ALA A 60 -10.64 3.97 -10.59
C ALA A 60 -11.62 3.31 -11.56
N PHE A 61 -12.18 2.15 -11.18
CA PHE A 61 -13.14 1.43 -11.98
C PHE A 61 -14.46 2.20 -12.12
N ALA A 62 -15.02 2.70 -11.01
CA ALA A 62 -16.26 3.47 -11.02
C ALA A 62 -16.13 4.74 -11.86
N THR A 63 -14.98 5.43 -11.79
CA THR A 63 -14.72 6.61 -12.62
C THR A 63 -14.58 6.22 -14.09
N ALA A 64 -13.85 5.17 -14.43
CA ALA A 64 -13.70 4.71 -15.82
C ALA A 64 -15.03 4.36 -16.48
N MET A 65 -16.00 3.84 -15.72
CA MET A 65 -17.31 3.44 -16.24
C MET A 65 -18.32 4.59 -16.32
N THR A 66 -18.13 5.68 -15.57
CA THR A 66 -19.14 6.76 -15.42
C THR A 66 -18.66 8.15 -15.84
N ALA A 67 -17.35 8.34 -16.04
CA ALA A 67 -16.81 9.61 -16.47
C ALA A 67 -17.25 9.93 -17.89
N THR A 68 -17.75 11.15 -18.07
CA THR A 68 -18.16 11.69 -19.37
C THR A 68 -17.04 12.48 -20.06
N ASP A 69 -15.92 12.71 -19.37
CA ASP A 69 -14.76 13.45 -19.86
C ASP A 69 -13.46 12.68 -19.56
N ALA A 70 -12.64 12.50 -20.59
CA ALA A 70 -11.40 11.73 -20.50
C ALA A 70 -10.35 12.37 -19.57
N GLN A 71 -10.32 13.70 -19.48
CA GLN A 71 -9.35 14.40 -18.64
C GLN A 71 -9.72 14.28 -17.15
N SER A 72 -11.01 14.32 -16.82
CA SER A 72 -11.52 14.08 -15.46
C SER A 72 -11.25 12.65 -14.99
N ALA A 73 -11.46 11.66 -15.87
CA ALA A 73 -11.13 10.27 -15.59
C ALA A 73 -9.64 10.07 -15.35
N ALA A 74 -8.80 10.63 -16.24
CA ALA A 74 -7.35 10.53 -16.12
C ALA A 74 -6.83 11.12 -14.79
N ARG A 75 -7.39 12.24 -14.32
CA ARG A 75 -7.01 12.84 -13.03
C ARG A 75 -7.39 11.95 -11.85
N ALA A 76 -8.61 11.42 -11.82
CA ALA A 76 -9.07 10.54 -10.74
C ALA A 76 -8.26 9.24 -10.67
N ILE A 77 -7.99 8.61 -11.82
CA ILE A 77 -7.18 7.40 -11.92
C ILE A 77 -5.73 7.70 -11.51
N SER A 78 -5.15 8.82 -11.95
CA SER A 78 -3.79 9.22 -11.57
C SER A 78 -3.66 9.51 -10.06
N ALA A 79 -4.68 10.12 -9.46
CA ALA A 79 -4.72 10.37 -8.02
C ALA A 79 -4.84 9.06 -7.22
N ALA A 80 -5.65 8.12 -7.69
CA ALA A 80 -5.77 6.79 -7.11
C ALA A 80 -4.42 6.04 -7.16
N ASN A 81 -3.79 5.99 -8.33
CA ASN A 81 -2.48 5.35 -8.51
C ASN A 81 -1.38 6.01 -7.68
N ASN A 82 -1.34 7.35 -7.59
CA ASN A 82 -0.36 8.04 -6.75
C ASN A 82 -0.52 7.70 -5.26
N SER A 83 -1.74 7.43 -4.81
CA SER A 83 -2.02 7.08 -3.41
C SER A 83 -1.58 5.64 -3.09
N GLU A 84 -1.81 4.71 -4.02
CA GLU A 84 -1.30 3.34 -3.94
C GLU A 84 0.23 3.30 -4.03
N ILE A 85 0.81 3.98 -5.03
CA ILE A 85 2.27 4.04 -5.22
C ILE A 85 2.92 4.69 -4.01
N GLY A 86 2.37 5.79 -3.50
CA GLY A 86 2.94 6.50 -2.34
C GLY A 86 2.98 5.63 -1.08
N SER A 87 1.85 5.01 -0.73
CA SER A 87 1.76 4.15 0.46
C SER A 87 2.64 2.90 0.34
N ASN A 88 2.64 2.25 -0.83
CA ASN A 88 3.46 1.07 -1.07
C ASN A 88 4.97 1.41 -1.12
N THR A 89 5.35 2.58 -1.65
CA THR A 89 6.74 3.04 -1.65
C THR A 89 7.25 3.30 -0.24
N VAL A 90 6.43 3.92 0.61
CA VAL A 90 6.76 4.11 2.04
C VAL A 90 6.90 2.76 2.74
N ALA A 91 5.99 1.81 2.49
CA ALA A 91 6.06 0.48 3.07
C ALA A 91 7.35 -0.26 2.66
N MET A 92 7.67 -0.29 1.36
CA MET A 92 8.90 -0.87 0.80
C MET A 92 10.16 -0.21 1.38
N PHE A 93 10.16 1.12 1.52
CA PHE A 93 11.27 1.85 2.12
C PHE A 93 11.49 1.44 3.58
N LEU A 94 10.43 1.39 4.38
CA LEU A 94 10.50 0.99 5.80
C LEU A 94 10.97 -0.46 5.93
N MET A 95 10.47 -1.37 5.10
CA MET A 95 10.93 -2.76 5.07
C MET A 95 12.42 -2.87 4.72
N GLY A 96 12.87 -2.15 3.67
CA GLY A 96 14.26 -2.14 3.25
C GLY A 96 15.19 -1.61 4.34
N LEU A 97 14.84 -0.48 4.95
CA LEU A 97 15.59 0.10 6.07
C LEU A 97 15.63 -0.84 7.27
N GLY A 98 14.49 -1.45 7.61
CA GLY A 98 14.38 -2.40 8.70
C GLY A 98 15.26 -3.64 8.51
N LEU A 99 15.30 -4.19 7.29
CA LEU A 99 16.17 -5.31 6.93
C LEU A 99 17.66 -4.96 7.15
N VAL A 100 18.09 -3.79 6.69
CA VAL A 100 19.47 -3.31 6.85
C VAL A 100 19.84 -3.21 8.33
N PHE A 101 18.94 -2.67 9.17
CA PHE A 101 19.19 -2.53 10.60
C PHE A 101 19.25 -3.87 11.34
N VAL A 102 18.37 -4.82 11.00
CA VAL A 102 18.43 -6.18 11.57
C VAL A 102 19.75 -6.86 11.20
N LEU A 103 20.10 -6.89 9.91
CA LEU A 103 21.30 -7.55 9.43
C LEU A 103 22.58 -6.91 9.99
N GLY A 104 22.66 -5.57 9.97
CA GLY A 104 23.78 -4.82 10.54
C GLY A 104 23.91 -5.02 12.05
N GLY A 105 22.80 -4.99 12.79
CA GLY A 105 22.78 -5.23 14.23
C GLY A 105 23.21 -6.66 14.60
N VAL A 106 22.74 -7.67 13.86
CA VAL A 106 23.16 -9.07 14.04
C VAL A 106 24.64 -9.25 13.73
N PHE A 107 25.13 -8.68 12.62
CA PHE A 107 26.54 -8.74 12.25
C PHE A 107 27.45 -8.12 13.31
N LEU A 108 27.12 -6.91 13.78
CA LEU A 108 27.85 -6.22 14.85
C LEU A 108 27.84 -7.02 16.15
N ARG A 109 26.69 -7.59 16.53
CA ARG A 109 26.58 -8.44 17.72
C ARG A 109 27.47 -9.67 17.61
N ARG A 110 27.47 -10.36 16.47
CA ARG A 110 28.35 -11.53 16.23
C ARG A 110 29.82 -11.15 16.30
N LYS A 111 30.22 -10.00 15.74
CA LYS A 111 31.61 -9.51 15.81
C LYS A 111 32.04 -9.21 17.26
N GLN A 112 31.16 -8.60 18.05
CA GLN A 112 31.43 -8.34 19.47
C GLN A 112 31.55 -9.61 20.30
N MET A 113 30.74 -10.63 20.06
CA MET A 113 30.84 -11.91 20.79
C MET A 113 32.08 -12.72 20.43
N LYS A 114 32.65 -12.56 19.22
CA LYS A 114 33.90 -13.21 18.84
C LYS A 114 35.15 -12.48 19.35
N ALA A 115 35.02 -11.23 19.77
CA ALA A 115 36.12 -10.38 20.23
C ALA A 115 36.17 -10.25 21.77
N ALA A 116 35.24 -10.90 22.47
CA ALA A 116 35.16 -11.00 23.93
C ALA A 116 35.46 -12.43 24.34
#